data_AF-A0A920F5T6-F1
#
_entry.id   AF-A0A920F5T6-F1
#
_cell.length_a   1.000
_cell.length_b   1.000
_cell.length_c   1.000
_cell.angle_alpha   90.00
_cell.angle_beta   90.00
_cell.angle_gamma   90.00
#
_symmetry.space_group_name_H-M   'P 1'
#
loop_
_entity.id
_entity.type
_entity.pdbx_description
1 polymer ?
#
loop_
_entity_poly.entity_id
_entity_poly.type
_entity_poly.pdbx_seq_one_letter_code
_entity_poly.pdbx_strand_id
1 'polypeptide(L)'
;MFAVILTGFIYPIQGYWNWGGGFLSSGGYSDYAGSGTVHLCGAAAALALVTVLGPRRGKYGMDGSVNAMPGSNIPIAALGAWILWLGWFGFNGGSELIISDESSAIAVSQVFMNTNMSAAGGVVAALLTSLILTGKSDVTMAINGAIAGLVAITAGPSAPTGGEAVIIGAIGGVLVYFSILFFEKRLKN
;
A
#
# COMPACT_ATOMS: atom_id res chain seq x y z
N MET A 1 -7.23 20.15 -11.23
CA MET A 1 -6.03 20.90 -10.78
C MET A 1 -5.04 20.02 -10.03
N PHE A 2 -5.38 19.51 -8.83
CA PHE A 2 -4.48 18.64 -8.04
C PHE A 2 -3.85 17.50 -8.86
N ALA A 3 -4.67 16.68 -9.53
CA ALA A 3 -4.17 15.58 -10.33
C ALA A 3 -3.18 16.02 -11.42
N VAL A 4 -3.48 17.12 -12.13
CA VAL A 4 -2.60 17.67 -13.18
C VAL A 4 -1.25 18.09 -12.62
N ILE A 5 -1.21 18.70 -11.43
CA ILE A 5 0.05 19.11 -10.79
C ILE A 5 0.82 17.88 -10.31
N LEU A 6 0.14 16.95 -9.65
CA LEU A 6 0.76 15.73 -9.13
C LEU A 6 1.34 14.89 -10.27
N THR A 7 0.57 14.60 -11.32
CA THR A 7 1.01 13.71 -12.40
C THR A 7 1.85 14.42 -13.46
N GLY A 8 1.67 15.73 -13.66
CA GLY A 8 2.42 16.51 -14.65
C GLY A 8 3.78 17.00 -14.16
N PHE A 9 3.98 17.13 -12.84
CA PHE A 9 5.20 17.72 -12.28
C PHE A 9 5.78 16.90 -11.13
N ILE A 10 5.03 16.69 -10.05
CA ILE A 10 5.58 16.11 -8.82
C ILE A 10 6.05 14.67 -9.05
N TYR A 11 5.15 13.81 -9.53
CA TYR A 11 5.43 12.40 -9.78
C TYR A 11 6.54 12.16 -10.82
N PRO A 12 6.56 12.79 -12.01
CA PRO A 12 7.63 12.54 -12.98
C PRO A 12 9.00 13.05 -12.51
N ILE A 13 9.06 14.19 -11.81
CA ILE A 13 10.33 14.71 -11.26
C ILE A 13 10.86 13.76 -10.17
N GLN A 14 10.01 13.37 -9.22
CA GLN A 14 10.40 12.46 -8.15
C GLN A 14 10.71 11.06 -8.69
N GLY A 15 9.94 10.56 -9.65
CA GLY A 15 10.19 9.29 -10.33
C GLY A 15 11.54 9.27 -11.06
N TYR A 16 11.94 10.39 -11.68
CA TYR A 16 13.26 10.51 -12.30
C TYR A 16 14.41 10.32 -11.30
N TRP A 17 14.25 10.75 -10.04
CA TRP A 17 15.28 10.56 -9.02
C TRP A 17 15.66 9.09 -8.80
N ASN A 18 14.67 8.19 -8.88
CA ASN A 18 14.84 6.74 -8.71
C ASN A 18 15.02 6.01 -10.05
N TRP A 19 14.02 6.06 -10.94
CA TRP A 19 13.99 5.25 -12.17
C TRP A 19 14.60 5.95 -13.38
N GLY A 20 14.86 7.25 -13.30
CA GLY A 20 15.42 8.04 -14.41
C GLY A 20 16.93 8.26 -14.37
N GLY A 21 17.64 7.64 -13.41
CA GLY A 21 19.07 7.86 -13.22
C GLY A 21 19.44 9.12 -12.44
N GLY A 22 18.50 9.69 -11.67
CA GLY A 22 18.77 10.83 -10.80
C GLY A 22 19.56 10.48 -9.53
N PHE A 23 19.52 11.39 -8.55
CA PHE A 23 20.40 11.31 -7.38
C PHE A 23 20.08 10.15 -6.42
N LEU A 24 18.82 9.71 -6.30
CA LEU A 24 18.47 8.55 -5.47
C LEU A 24 19.05 7.28 -6.08
N SER A 25 18.88 7.10 -7.40
CA SER A 25 19.50 6.02 -8.16
C SER A 25 21.02 5.99 -7.98
N SER A 26 21.68 7.14 -8.17
CA SER A 26 23.13 7.29 -8.00
C SER A 26 23.59 7.03 -6.56
N GLY A 27 22.71 7.25 -5.58
CA GLY A 27 22.94 6.95 -4.16
C GLY A 27 22.66 5.49 -3.77
N GLY A 28 22.28 4.62 -4.70
CA GLY A 28 21.97 3.21 -4.44
C GLY A 28 20.59 2.96 -3.85
N TYR A 29 19.68 3.94 -3.90
CA TYR A 29 18.27 3.72 -3.56
C TYR A 29 17.67 2.72 -4.55
N SER A 30 16.97 1.72 -4.02
CA SER A 30 16.28 0.70 -4.80
C SER A 30 14.83 0.63 -4.39
N ASP A 31 13.96 0.78 -5.38
CA ASP A 31 12.52 0.65 -5.22
C ASP A 31 11.96 0.14 -6.54
N TYR A 32 11.71 -1.16 -6.54
CA TYR A 32 11.52 -2.00 -7.72
C TYR A 32 10.30 -1.58 -8.54
N ALA A 33 9.12 -1.58 -7.92
CA ALA A 33 7.87 -1.21 -8.57
C ALA A 33 7.21 0.05 -7.96
N GLY A 34 7.73 0.58 -6.84
CA GLY A 34 7.31 1.90 -6.33
C GLY A 34 6.62 1.93 -4.96
N SER A 35 7.09 1.24 -3.92
CA SER A 35 6.63 1.51 -2.53
C SER A 35 6.91 2.95 -2.12
N GLY A 36 8.08 3.48 -2.46
CA GLY A 36 8.40 4.89 -2.25
C GLY A 36 7.88 5.75 -3.41
N THR A 37 8.23 5.35 -4.62
CA THR A 37 8.07 6.15 -5.83
C THR A 37 6.60 6.35 -6.20
N VAL A 38 5.75 5.34 -6.00
CA VAL A 38 4.31 5.44 -6.27
C VAL A 38 3.53 5.64 -4.97
N HIS A 39 3.65 4.71 -4.04
CA HIS A 39 2.75 4.66 -2.88
C HIS A 39 3.06 5.73 -1.84
N LEU A 40 4.32 5.94 -1.46
CA LEU A 40 4.68 7.02 -0.53
C LEU A 40 4.46 8.41 -1.16
N CYS A 41 4.80 8.60 -2.44
CA CYS A 41 4.51 9.85 -3.15
C CYS A 41 3.00 10.16 -3.12
N GLY A 42 2.16 9.19 -3.48
CA GLY A 42 0.70 9.32 -3.40
C GLY A 42 0.19 9.56 -1.99
N ALA A 43 0.71 8.84 -1.00
CA ALA A 43 0.34 8.99 0.41
C ALA A 43 0.72 10.37 0.97
N ALA A 44 1.90 10.89 0.65
CA ALA A 44 2.34 12.22 1.06
C ALA A 44 1.46 13.31 0.44
N ALA A 45 1.13 13.18 -0.85
CA ALA A 45 0.23 14.11 -1.54
C ALA A 45 -1.19 14.06 -0.95
N ALA A 46 -1.70 12.86 -0.64
CA ALA A 46 -2.99 12.69 0.02
C ALA A 46 -2.99 13.28 1.44
N LEU A 47 -1.92 13.05 2.22
CA LEU A 47 -1.78 13.61 3.56
C LEU A 47 -1.77 15.14 3.54
N ALA A 48 -0.97 15.75 2.65
CA ALA A 48 -0.96 17.20 2.48
C ALA A 48 -2.35 17.75 2.11
N LEU A 49 -3.08 17.06 1.23
CA LEU A 49 -4.41 17.47 0.83
C LEU A 49 -5.41 17.40 1.99
N VAL A 50 -5.46 16.29 2.75
CA VAL A 50 -6.41 16.16 3.86
C VAL A 50 -6.09 17.11 5.02
N THR A 51 -4.82 17.47 5.22
CA THR A 51 -4.44 18.50 6.21
C THR A 51 -4.97 19.89 5.82
N VAL A 52 -5.02 20.23 4.53
CA VAL A 52 -5.57 21.51 4.06
C VAL A 52 -7.09 21.51 4.07
N LEU A 53 -7.72 20.41 3.66
CA LEU A 53 -9.19 20.29 3.62
C LEU A 53 -9.81 20.15 5.01
N GLY A 54 -9.08 19.53 5.94
CA GLY A 54 -9.56 19.18 7.25
C GLY A 54 -10.55 18.00 7.25
N PRO A 55 -10.99 17.60 8.45
CA PRO A 55 -11.82 16.42 8.60
C PRO A 55 -13.26 16.64 8.14
N ARG A 56 -13.91 15.53 7.75
CA ARG A 56 -15.33 15.53 7.36
C ARG A 56 -16.20 16.06 8.51
N ARG A 57 -17.23 16.85 8.17
CA ARG A 57 -18.22 17.35 9.14
C ARG A 57 -18.82 16.19 9.93
N GLY A 58 -18.87 16.33 11.24
CA GLY A 58 -19.40 15.31 12.16
C GLY A 58 -18.45 14.14 12.42
N LYS A 59 -17.24 14.11 11.85
CA LYS A 59 -16.24 13.05 12.14
C LYS A 59 -15.78 13.07 13.59
N TYR A 60 -15.61 14.26 14.16
CA TYR A 60 -15.21 14.47 15.53
C TYR A 60 -16.30 15.22 16.29
N GLY A 61 -16.72 14.67 17.44
CA GLY A 61 -17.68 15.32 18.34
C GLY A 61 -17.07 16.55 19.03
N MET A 62 -17.92 17.35 19.67
CA MET A 62 -17.48 18.53 20.43
C MET A 62 -16.57 18.17 21.61
N ASP A 63 -16.72 16.97 22.16
CA ASP A 63 -15.87 16.36 23.19
C ASP A 63 -14.59 15.73 22.61
N GLY A 64 -14.39 15.80 21.29
CA GLY A 64 -13.27 15.19 20.58
C GLY A 64 -13.42 13.69 20.36
N SER A 65 -14.58 13.10 20.66
CA SER A 65 -14.88 11.70 20.36
C SER A 65 -14.87 11.44 18.85
N VAL A 66 -14.52 10.21 18.47
CA VAL A 66 -14.48 9.78 17.08
C VAL A 66 -15.84 9.18 16.71
N ASN A 67 -16.51 9.78 15.73
CA ASN A 67 -17.71 9.20 15.15
C ASN A 67 -17.33 8.26 14.00
N ALA A 68 -17.78 7.01 14.07
CA ALA A 68 -17.58 6.04 13.00
C ALA A 68 -18.34 6.50 11.74
N MET A 69 -17.67 6.48 10.59
CA MET A 69 -18.27 6.76 9.29
C MET A 69 -18.21 5.48 8.47
N PRO A 70 -19.24 4.61 8.54
CA PRO A 70 -19.21 3.30 7.90
C PRO A 70 -19.12 3.42 6.38
N GLY A 71 -18.47 2.45 5.76
CA GLY A 71 -18.40 2.35 4.30
C GLY A 71 -19.79 2.20 3.70
N SER A 72 -20.03 2.83 2.56
CA SER A 72 -21.33 2.81 1.88
C SER A 72 -21.67 1.45 1.26
N ASN A 73 -20.66 0.67 0.86
CA ASN A 73 -20.85 -0.66 0.25
C ASN A 73 -19.56 -1.51 0.38
N ILE A 74 -19.52 -2.38 1.40
CA ILE A 74 -18.36 -3.25 1.66
C ILE A 74 -18.11 -4.29 0.54
N PRO A 75 -19.14 -4.95 -0.03
CA PRO A 75 -18.94 -5.84 -1.17
C PRO A 75 -18.24 -5.20 -2.37
N ILE A 76 -18.62 -3.97 -2.74
CA ILE A 76 -17.96 -3.25 -3.85
C ILE A 76 -16.53 -2.85 -3.48
N ALA A 77 -16.27 -2.46 -2.22
CA ALA A 77 -14.91 -2.21 -1.76
C ALA A 77 -14.03 -3.48 -1.83
N ALA A 78 -14.57 -4.64 -1.46
CA ALA A 78 -13.89 -5.93 -1.59
C ALA A 78 -13.60 -6.29 -3.05
N LEU A 79 -14.56 -6.07 -3.96
CA LEU A 79 -14.35 -6.26 -5.40
C LEU A 79 -13.24 -5.33 -5.93
N GLY A 80 -13.25 -4.06 -5.52
CA GLY A 80 -12.20 -3.10 -5.88
C GLY A 80 -10.82 -3.55 -5.40
N ALA A 81 -10.72 -4.02 -4.15
CA ALA A 81 -9.47 -4.56 -3.61
C ALA A 81 -9.00 -5.81 -4.36
N TRP A 82 -9.92 -6.68 -4.80
CA TRP A 82 -9.59 -7.85 -5.61
C TRP A 82 -9.08 -7.47 -7.01
N ILE A 83 -9.71 -6.50 -7.66
CA ILE A 83 -9.23 -5.95 -8.94
C ILE A 83 -7.84 -5.34 -8.77
N LEU A 84 -7.61 -4.57 -7.70
CA LEU A 84 -6.29 -4.01 -7.39
C LEU A 84 -5.25 -5.10 -7.17
N TRP A 85 -5.58 -6.15 -6.42
CA TRP A 85 -4.68 -7.28 -6.20
C TRP A 85 -4.31 -7.95 -7.53
N LEU A 86 -5.28 -8.24 -8.38
CA LEU A 86 -5.00 -8.81 -9.71
C LEU A 86 -4.12 -7.89 -10.56
N GLY A 87 -4.43 -6.59 -10.58
CA GLY A 87 -3.63 -5.59 -11.27
C GLY A 87 -2.20 -5.50 -10.72
N TRP A 88 -2.01 -5.79 -9.44
CA TRP A 88 -0.71 -5.73 -8.78
C TRP A 88 0.29 -6.78 -9.27
N PHE A 89 -0.19 -7.92 -9.80
CA PHE A 89 0.68 -8.85 -10.51
C PHE A 89 1.28 -8.17 -11.73
N GLY A 90 0.48 -7.50 -12.55
CA GLY A 90 0.97 -6.72 -13.68
C GLY A 90 1.90 -5.58 -13.25
N PHE A 91 1.58 -4.92 -12.13
CA PHE A 91 2.38 -3.83 -11.58
C PHE A 91 3.78 -4.29 -11.16
N ASN A 92 3.85 -5.32 -10.31
CA ASN A 92 5.12 -5.84 -9.82
C ASN A 92 5.83 -6.68 -10.88
N GLY A 93 5.22 -7.73 -11.44
CA GLY A 93 5.93 -8.58 -12.40
C GLY A 93 6.23 -7.90 -13.74
N GLY A 94 5.41 -6.93 -14.15
CA GLY A 94 5.73 -6.10 -15.32
C GLY A 94 6.94 -5.18 -15.09
N SER A 95 7.30 -4.91 -13.83
CA SER A 95 8.51 -4.14 -13.49
C SER A 95 9.81 -4.95 -13.64
N GLU A 96 9.75 -6.23 -14.01
CA GLU A 96 10.91 -6.96 -14.54
C GLU A 96 11.32 -6.45 -15.94
N LEU A 97 10.40 -5.77 -16.64
CA LEU A 97 10.57 -5.13 -17.96
C LEU A 97 10.75 -6.08 -19.15
N ILE A 98 11.34 -7.25 -18.97
CA ILE A 98 11.59 -8.21 -20.04
C ILE A 98 11.57 -9.66 -19.57
N ILE A 99 11.03 -10.54 -20.41
CA ILE A 99 11.15 -12.00 -20.27
C ILE A 99 11.76 -12.51 -21.58
N SER A 100 13.08 -12.74 -21.59
CA SER A 100 13.84 -13.12 -22.79
C SER A 100 14.53 -14.48 -22.66
N ASP A 101 14.62 -15.01 -21.44
CA ASP A 101 15.30 -16.25 -21.12
C ASP A 101 14.68 -16.93 -19.88
N GLU A 102 15.20 -18.10 -19.54
CA GLU A 102 14.76 -18.86 -18.37
C GLU A 102 14.94 -18.09 -17.06
N SER A 103 16.04 -17.35 -16.92
CA SER A 103 16.36 -16.59 -15.70
C SER A 103 15.32 -15.50 -15.44
N SER A 104 15.01 -14.68 -16.45
CA SER A 104 14.00 -13.62 -16.37
C SER A 104 12.59 -14.20 -16.18
N ALA A 105 12.28 -15.35 -16.76
CA ALA A 105 11.00 -16.04 -16.51
C ALA A 105 10.87 -16.53 -15.05
N ILE A 106 11.95 -17.05 -14.46
CA ILE A 106 11.99 -17.45 -13.04
C ILE A 106 11.84 -16.22 -12.14
N ALA A 107 12.52 -15.12 -12.44
CA ALA A 107 12.44 -13.88 -11.69
C ALA A 107 11.00 -13.33 -11.62
N VAL A 108 10.30 -13.21 -12.77
CA VAL A 108 8.88 -12.79 -12.80
C VAL A 108 8.00 -13.74 -11.98
N SER A 109 8.24 -15.05 -12.07
CA SER A 109 7.47 -16.05 -11.32
C SER A 109 7.65 -15.87 -9.80
N GLN A 110 8.87 -15.59 -9.34
CA GLN A 110 9.15 -15.27 -7.94
C GLN A 110 8.48 -13.97 -7.52
N VAL A 111 8.51 -12.93 -8.35
CA VAL A 111 7.84 -11.64 -8.10
C VAL A 111 6.32 -11.84 -7.94
N PHE A 112 5.68 -12.64 -8.80
CA PHE A 112 4.27 -12.97 -8.68
C PHE A 112 3.98 -13.73 -7.38
N MET A 113 4.78 -14.76 -7.08
CA MET A 113 4.64 -15.52 -5.84
C MET A 113 4.73 -14.60 -4.62
N ASN A 114 5.79 -13.80 -4.52
CA ASN A 114 6.03 -12.91 -3.39
C ASN A 114 4.96 -11.82 -3.25
N THR A 115 4.46 -11.29 -4.37
CA THR A 115 3.34 -10.34 -4.38
C THR A 115 2.10 -10.96 -3.74
N ASN A 116 1.76 -12.20 -4.12
CA ASN A 116 0.61 -12.91 -3.55
C ASN A 116 0.82 -13.27 -2.08
N MET A 117 2.00 -13.79 -1.73
CA MET A 117 2.33 -14.21 -0.36
C MET A 117 2.32 -13.02 0.60
N SER A 118 2.83 -11.86 0.19
CA SER A 118 2.76 -10.64 0.98
C SER A 118 1.33 -10.14 1.19
N ALA A 119 0.52 -10.11 0.13
CA ALA A 119 -0.88 -9.74 0.25
C ALA A 119 -1.64 -10.67 1.22
N ALA A 120 -1.42 -11.99 1.12
CA ALA A 120 -2.00 -12.97 2.03
C ALA A 120 -1.52 -12.78 3.48
N GLY A 121 -0.22 -12.55 3.68
CA GLY A 121 0.35 -12.24 5.00
C GLY A 121 -0.29 -11.00 5.62
N GLY A 122 -0.47 -9.94 4.83
CA GLY A 122 -1.14 -8.71 5.25
C GLY A 122 -2.60 -8.90 5.65
N VAL A 123 -3.37 -9.67 4.87
CA VAL A 123 -4.76 -10.03 5.21
C VAL A 123 -4.83 -10.75 6.55
N VAL A 124 -4.05 -11.83 6.71
CA VAL A 124 -4.08 -12.68 7.91
C VAL A 124 -3.67 -11.86 9.13
N ALA A 125 -2.59 -11.10 9.04
CA ALA A 125 -2.10 -10.31 10.16
C ALA A 125 -3.07 -9.19 10.55
N ALA A 126 -3.67 -8.49 9.59
CA ALA A 126 -4.66 -7.44 9.87
C ALA A 126 -5.94 -8.02 10.52
N LEU A 127 -6.42 -9.17 10.04
CA LEU A 127 -7.56 -9.87 10.62
C LEU A 127 -7.28 -10.34 12.04
N LEU A 128 -6.13 -10.98 12.28
CA LEU A 128 -5.72 -11.41 13.61
C LEU A 128 -5.54 -10.23 14.55
N THR A 129 -4.93 -9.13 14.10
CA THR A 129 -4.77 -7.90 14.88
C THR A 129 -6.12 -7.34 15.30
N SER A 130 -7.07 -7.23 14.36
CA SER A 130 -8.44 -6.80 14.66
C SER A 130 -9.13 -7.74 15.64
N LEU A 131 -9.04 -9.05 15.41
CA LEU A 131 -9.67 -10.07 16.26
C LEU A 131 -9.14 -10.02 17.69
N ILE A 132 -7.82 -9.92 17.86
CA ILE A 132 -7.18 -9.88 19.18
C ILE A 132 -7.57 -8.60 19.93
N LEU A 133 -7.58 -7.44 19.27
CA LEU A 133 -7.79 -6.15 19.93
C LEU A 133 -9.27 -5.79 20.14
N THR A 134 -10.17 -6.33 19.33
CA THR A 134 -11.60 -5.98 19.35
C THR A 134 -12.53 -7.16 19.65
N GLY A 135 -12.00 -8.38 19.69
CA GLY A 135 -12.78 -9.62 19.76
C GLY A 135 -13.51 -9.98 18.47
N LYS A 136 -13.32 -9.22 17.38
CA LYS A 136 -14.00 -9.43 16.09
C LYS A 136 -13.06 -9.29 14.90
N SER A 137 -13.23 -10.19 13.93
CA SER A 137 -12.59 -10.08 12.62
C SER A 137 -13.32 -9.02 11.79
N ASP A 138 -12.59 -8.01 11.31
CA ASP A 138 -13.14 -6.91 10.52
C ASP A 138 -12.76 -7.08 9.03
N VAL A 139 -13.78 -7.18 8.17
CA VAL A 139 -13.60 -7.32 6.71
C VAL A 139 -12.90 -6.10 6.10
N THR A 140 -13.15 -4.91 6.62
CA THR A 140 -12.45 -3.69 6.16
C THR A 140 -10.97 -3.75 6.52
N MET A 141 -10.61 -4.38 7.63
CA MET A 141 -9.21 -4.63 7.97
C MET A 141 -8.57 -5.70 7.09
N ALA A 142 -9.31 -6.72 6.67
CA ALA A 142 -8.82 -7.68 5.67
C ALA A 142 -8.46 -6.98 4.35
N ILE A 143 -9.35 -6.11 3.86
CA ILE A 143 -9.14 -5.33 2.63
C ILE A 143 -7.91 -4.42 2.75
N ASN A 144 -7.82 -3.65 3.83
CA ASN A 144 -6.67 -2.79 4.08
C ASN A 144 -5.38 -3.58 4.26
N GLY A 145 -5.44 -4.75 4.92
CA GLY A 145 -4.31 -5.65 5.09
C GLY A 145 -3.77 -6.18 3.78
N ALA A 146 -4.65 -6.59 2.85
CA ALA A 146 -4.24 -6.99 1.50
C ALA A 146 -3.46 -5.88 0.79
N ILE A 147 -4.04 -4.67 0.75
CA ILE A 147 -3.44 -3.52 0.08
C ILE A 147 -2.13 -3.11 0.77
N ALA A 148 -2.07 -3.11 2.10
CA ALA A 148 -0.86 -2.78 2.84
C ALA A 148 0.27 -3.78 2.58
N GLY A 149 -0.04 -5.08 2.50
CA GLY A 149 0.94 -6.11 2.14
C GLY A 149 1.44 -5.96 0.71
N LEU A 150 0.55 -5.67 -0.24
CA LEU A 150 0.90 -5.36 -1.64
C LEU A 150 1.82 -4.13 -1.72
N VAL A 151 1.47 -3.04 -1.02
CA VAL A 151 2.31 -1.83 -0.96
C VAL A 151 3.67 -2.12 -0.34
N ALA A 152 3.75 -2.92 0.72
CA ALA A 152 5.00 -3.21 1.42
C ALA A 152 6.02 -3.98 0.56
N ILE A 153 5.56 -4.99 -0.19
CA ILE A 153 6.45 -5.83 -1.01
C ILE A 153 6.89 -5.16 -2.32
N THR A 154 6.20 -4.10 -2.74
CA THR A 154 6.42 -3.40 -4.02
C THR A 154 7.84 -2.82 -4.17
N ALA A 155 8.55 -2.54 -3.06
CA ALA A 155 9.92 -2.03 -3.07
C ALA A 155 10.94 -3.05 -3.57
N GLY A 156 10.67 -4.35 -3.40
CA GLY A 156 11.63 -5.39 -3.74
C GLY A 156 11.00 -6.78 -3.76
N PRO A 157 9.99 -7.03 -4.61
CA PRO A 157 9.30 -8.32 -4.65
C PRO A 157 10.19 -9.45 -5.21
N SER A 158 11.31 -9.14 -5.85
CA SER A 158 12.27 -10.12 -6.37
C SER A 158 13.29 -10.61 -5.34
N ALA A 159 13.49 -9.87 -4.24
CA ALA A 159 14.55 -10.16 -3.27
C ALA A 159 14.21 -11.27 -2.24
N PRO A 160 13.02 -11.30 -1.62
CA PRO A 160 12.74 -12.26 -0.56
C PRO A 160 12.38 -13.65 -1.08
N THR A 161 12.46 -14.64 -0.21
CA THR A 161 11.76 -15.92 -0.34
C THR A 161 10.24 -15.74 -0.13
N GLY A 162 9.45 -16.74 -0.54
CA GLY A 162 8.00 -16.71 -0.31
C GLY A 162 7.61 -16.58 1.16
N GLY A 163 8.38 -17.19 2.07
CA GLY A 163 8.15 -17.08 3.51
C GLY A 163 8.46 -15.68 4.05
N GLU A 164 9.56 -15.07 3.61
CA GLU A 164 9.90 -13.69 3.97
C GLU A 164 8.88 -12.70 3.41
N ALA A 165 8.36 -12.93 2.21
CA ALA A 165 7.29 -12.11 1.64
C ALA A 165 6.02 -12.12 2.51
N VAL A 166 5.64 -13.28 3.07
CA VAL A 166 4.54 -13.36 4.06
C VAL A 166 4.81 -12.46 5.25
N ILE A 167 6.05 -12.47 5.78
CA ILE A 167 6.43 -11.67 6.95
C ILE A 167 6.38 -10.17 6.63
N ILE A 168 6.90 -9.76 5.47
CA ILE A 168 6.83 -8.36 5.00
C ILE A 168 5.36 -7.91 4.92
N GLY A 169 4.52 -8.75 4.32
CA GLY A 169 3.09 -8.52 4.23
C GLY A 169 2.42 -8.40 5.58
N ALA A 170 2.71 -9.34 6.49
CA ALA A 170 2.18 -9.37 7.84
C ALA A 170 2.53 -8.09 8.63
N ILE A 171 3.78 -7.62 8.52
CA ILE A 171 4.21 -6.34 9.11
C ILE A 171 3.38 -5.20 8.53
N GLY A 172 3.21 -5.14 7.21
CA GLY A 172 2.34 -4.15 6.56
C GLY A 172 0.89 -4.18 7.07
N GLY A 173 0.33 -5.39 7.23
CA GLY A 173 -1.03 -5.60 7.76
C GLY A 173 -1.20 -5.17 9.22
N VAL A 174 -0.20 -5.38 10.07
CA VAL A 174 -0.21 -4.87 11.46
C VAL A 174 -0.10 -3.34 11.46
N LEU A 175 0.83 -2.79 10.69
CA LEU A 175 1.08 -1.36 10.64
C LEU A 175 -0.12 -0.57 10.13
N VAL A 176 -0.86 -1.08 9.15
CA VAL A 176 -2.03 -0.36 8.62
C VAL A 176 -3.14 -0.24 9.67
N TYR A 177 -3.35 -1.28 10.50
CA TYR A 177 -4.31 -1.22 11.61
C TYR A 177 -3.97 -0.08 12.58
N PHE A 178 -2.73 -0.02 13.05
CA PHE A 178 -2.29 1.01 13.98
C PHE A 178 -2.20 2.40 13.34
N SER A 179 -1.87 2.47 12.04
CA SER A 179 -1.84 3.72 11.29
C SER A 179 -3.24 4.34 11.22
N ILE A 180 -4.27 3.55 10.90
CA ILE A 180 -5.67 4.04 10.89
C ILE A 180 -6.04 4.63 12.25
N LEU A 181 -5.76 3.91 13.33
CA LEU A 181 -6.05 4.39 14.70
C LEU A 181 -5.27 5.66 15.05
N PHE A 182 -4.01 5.76 14.61
CA PHE A 182 -3.17 6.93 14.83
C PHE A 182 -3.72 8.16 14.10
N PHE A 183 -4.01 8.04 12.80
CA PHE A 183 -4.57 9.15 12.03
C PHE A 183 -5.92 9.59 12.58
N GLU A 184 -6.78 8.64 12.92
CA GLU A 184 -8.13 8.92 13.41
C GLU A 184 -8.16 9.51 14.82
N LYS A 185 -7.35 9.01 15.75
CA LYS A 185 -7.42 9.42 17.17
C LYS A 185 -6.41 10.49 17.57
N ARG A 186 -5.25 10.53 16.92
CA ARG A 186 -4.14 11.43 17.29
C ARG A 186 -4.04 12.62 16.35
N LEU A 187 -3.93 12.37 15.05
CA LEU A 187 -3.80 13.46 14.08
C LEU A 187 -5.12 14.16 13.79
N LYS A 188 -6.25 13.46 13.96
CA LYS A 188 -7.60 13.97 13.68
C LYS A 188 -7.72 14.58 12.27
N ASN A 189 -6.99 13.99 11.31
CA ASN A 189 -6.99 14.36 9.90
C ASN A 189 -7.79 13.35 9.06
#